data_AF-J9FJ41-F1
#
_entry.id   AF-J9FJ41-F1
#
_cell.length_a   1.000
_cell.length_b   1.000
_cell.length_c   1.000
_cell.angle_alpha   90.00
_cell.angle_beta   90.00
_cell.angle_gamma   90.00
#
_symmetry.space_group_name_H-M   'P 1'
#
loop_
_entity.id
_entity.type
_entity.pdbx_description
1 polymer ?
#
loop_
_entity_poly.entity_id
_entity_poly.type
_entity_poly.pdbx_seq_one_letter_code
_entity_poly.pdbx_strand_id
1 'polypeptide(L)'
;MQLEIPLSTVLYAARMAHQKGVKVILNPAPATALPQELFPYLDMITPNRIEAAMLTGIPTDSEEGLKQAVQAMTAWGVRRVIVTLGSQGSFVQEGADSYYVEAYKVQPVDTTAAG
;
A
#
# COMPACT_ATOMS: atom_id res chain seq x y z
N MET A 1 1.77 -7.82 7.00
CA MET A 1 3.14 -8.30 6.70
C MET A 1 3.98 -7.08 6.38
N GLN A 2 5.25 -7.09 6.79
CA GLN A 2 6.27 -6.08 6.47
C GLN A 2 7.47 -6.79 5.83
N LEU A 3 8.36 -6.03 5.18
CA LEU A 3 9.42 -6.56 4.32
C LEU A 3 10.73 -6.89 5.05
N GLU A 4 10.66 -7.19 6.35
CA GLU A 4 11.83 -7.52 7.19
C GLU A 4 12.28 -9.00 7.07
N ILE A 5 11.61 -9.77 6.20
CA ILE A 5 11.92 -11.17 5.90
C ILE A 5 12.16 -11.34 4.40
N PRO A 6 12.89 -12.39 3.95
CA PRO A 6 13.17 -12.60 2.54
C PRO A 6 11.90 -12.59 1.68
N LEU A 7 11.94 -11.90 0.53
CA LEU A 7 10.79 -11.69 -0.36
C LEU A 7 10.14 -13.00 -0.84
N SER A 8 10.94 -14.05 -1.03
CA SER A 8 10.45 -15.39 -1.34
C SER A 8 9.55 -15.97 -0.23
N THR A 9 9.85 -15.65 1.03
CA THR A 9 9.04 -16.05 2.19
C THR A 9 7.75 -15.23 2.24
N VAL A 10 7.81 -13.93 1.93
CA VAL A 10 6.62 -13.07 1.84
C VAL A 10 5.65 -13.61 0.78
N LEU A 11 6.15 -13.93 -0.41
CA LEU A 11 5.35 -14.47 -1.50
C LEU A 11 4.72 -15.82 -1.14
N TYR A 12 5.52 -16.73 -0.57
CA TYR A 12 5.01 -18.03 -0.12
C TYR A 12 3.89 -17.88 0.91
N ALA A 13 4.09 -17.03 1.92
CA ALA A 13 3.11 -16.79 2.97
C ALA A 13 1.85 -16.10 2.43
N ALA A 14 1.97 -15.11 1.54
CA ALA A 14 0.84 -14.46 0.91
C ALA A 14 -0.01 -15.45 0.10
N ARG A 15 0.64 -16.30 -0.71
CA ARG A 15 -0.05 -17.35 -1.47
C ARG A 15 -0.77 -18.35 -0.58
N MET A 16 -0.11 -18.82 0.49
CA MET A 16 -0.69 -19.76 1.45
C MET A 16 -1.88 -19.16 2.21
N ALA A 17 -1.78 -17.89 2.63
CA ALA A 17 -2.85 -17.18 3.30
C ALA A 17 -4.06 -17.01 2.37
N HIS A 18 -3.81 -16.58 1.13
CA HIS A 18 -4.85 -16.43 0.10
C HIS A 18 -5.60 -17.75 -0.16
N GLN A 19 -4.89 -18.87 -0.31
CA GLN A 19 -5.49 -20.20 -0.49
C GLN A 19 -6.37 -20.64 0.69
N LYS A 20 -6.09 -20.14 1.89
CA LYS A 20 -6.87 -20.42 3.10
C LYS A 20 -7.98 -19.38 3.36
N GLY A 21 -8.18 -18.43 2.44
CA GLY A 21 -9.15 -17.34 2.60
C GLY A 21 -8.76 -16.33 3.69
N VAL A 22 -7.50 -16.32 4.12
CA VAL A 22 -6.97 -15.39 5.13
C VAL A 22 -6.57 -14.10 4.43
N LYS A 23 -7.03 -12.96 4.98
CA LYS A 23 -6.74 -11.65 4.39
C LYS A 23 -5.26 -11.27 4.52
N VAL A 24 -4.64 -10.83 3.43
CA VAL A 24 -3.24 -10.38 3.42
C VAL A 24 -3.16 -8.86 3.30
N ILE A 25 -2.62 -8.22 4.32
CA ILE A 25 -2.34 -6.78 4.34
C ILE A 25 -0.82 -6.58 4.27
N LEU A 26 -0.34 -5.82 3.30
CA LEU A 26 1.07 -5.51 3.11
C LEU A 26 1.34 -4.01 3.34
N ASN A 27 2.23 -3.70 4.27
CA ASN A 27 2.88 -2.39 4.34
C ASN A 27 4.23 -2.51 3.62
N PRO A 28 4.40 -1.91 2.42
CA PRO A 28 5.60 -2.09 1.59
C PRO A 28 6.78 -1.22 2.05
N ALA A 29 6.96 -1.08 3.36
CA ALA A 29 8.06 -0.36 3.99
C ALA A 29 9.18 -1.32 4.45
N PRO A 30 10.47 -0.92 4.31
CA PRO A 30 10.94 0.20 3.50
C PRO A 30 10.76 -0.08 2.00
N ALA A 31 10.71 0.98 1.20
CA ALA A 31 10.45 0.86 -0.24
C ALA A 31 11.46 -0.08 -0.93
N THR A 32 10.94 -1.17 -1.48
CA THR A 32 11.72 -2.11 -2.28
C THR A 32 10.93 -2.49 -3.53
N ALA A 33 11.65 -2.98 -4.55
CA ALA A 33 11.00 -3.60 -5.68
C ALA A 33 10.25 -4.86 -5.22
N LEU A 34 8.95 -4.92 -5.49
CA LEU A 34 8.12 -6.08 -5.22
C LEU A 34 7.84 -6.84 -6.53
N PRO A 35 7.83 -8.17 -6.48
CA PRO A 35 7.57 -8.98 -7.66
C PRO A 35 6.08 -8.85 -8.00
N GLN A 36 5.75 -8.62 -9.27
CA GLN A 36 4.36 -8.37 -9.69
C GLN A 36 3.40 -9.51 -9.32
N GLU A 37 3.90 -10.74 -9.24
CA GLU A 37 3.14 -11.92 -8.83
C GLU A 37 2.64 -11.87 -7.37
N LEU A 38 3.15 -10.97 -6.54
CA LEU A 38 2.69 -10.81 -5.15
C LEU A 38 1.32 -10.13 -5.07
N PHE A 39 1.08 -9.12 -5.91
CA PHE A 39 -0.06 -8.21 -5.80
C PHE A 39 -1.44 -8.91 -5.86
N PRO A 40 -1.68 -9.91 -6.73
CA PRO A 40 -2.96 -10.62 -6.77
C PRO A 40 -3.34 -11.34 -5.47
N TYR A 41 -2.36 -11.63 -4.59
CA TYR A 41 -2.59 -12.28 -3.31
C TYR A 41 -2.89 -11.28 -2.18
N LEU A 42 -2.82 -9.98 -2.43
CA LEU A 42 -3.01 -8.94 -1.41
C LEU A 42 -4.48 -8.50 -1.34
N ASP A 43 -5.05 -8.57 -0.14
CA ASP A 43 -6.33 -7.93 0.15
C ASP A 43 -6.19 -6.41 0.30
N MET A 44 -5.04 -5.96 0.80
CA MET A 44 -4.77 -4.54 0.98
C MET A 44 -3.28 -4.24 0.92
N ILE A 45 -2.93 -3.09 0.34
CA ILE A 45 -1.58 -2.51 0.43
C ILE A 45 -1.64 -1.08 0.99
N THR A 46 -0.68 -0.72 1.84
CA THR A 46 -0.68 0.56 2.58
C THR A 46 0.60 1.40 2.39
N PRO A 47 1.03 1.74 1.15
CA PRO A 47 2.24 2.54 0.94
C PRO A 47 2.07 3.99 1.40
N ASN A 48 3.17 4.68 1.67
CA ASN A 48 3.19 6.15 1.61
C ASN A 48 3.36 6.67 0.15
N ARG A 49 3.30 7.99 -0.08
CA ARG A 49 3.49 8.56 -1.43
C ARG A 49 4.77 8.12 -2.12
N ILE A 50 5.88 8.10 -1.39
CA ILE A 50 7.21 7.83 -1.93
C ILE A 50 7.32 6.34 -2.33
N GLU A 51 6.81 5.44 -1.49
CA GLU A 51 6.67 4.02 -1.78
C GLU A 51 5.75 3.74 -2.96
N ALA A 52 4.58 4.41 -3.03
CA ALA A 52 3.68 4.27 -4.16
C ALA A 52 4.34 4.68 -5.49
N ALA A 53 5.10 5.77 -5.47
CA ALA A 53 5.86 6.22 -6.65
C ALA A 53 6.95 5.22 -7.04
N MET A 54 7.70 4.67 -6.08
CA MET A 54 8.73 3.67 -6.36
C MET A 54 8.16 2.35 -6.86
N LEU A 55 7.04 1.88 -6.31
CA LEU A 55 6.39 0.65 -6.75
C LEU A 55 5.89 0.77 -8.19
N THR A 56 5.28 1.90 -8.54
CA THR A 56 4.57 2.11 -9.81
C THR A 56 5.42 2.75 -10.90
N GLY A 57 6.51 3.41 -10.54
CA GLY A 57 7.26 4.27 -11.45
C GLY A 57 6.52 5.57 -11.83
N ILE A 58 5.41 5.88 -11.15
CA ILE A 58 4.55 7.05 -11.44
C ILE A 58 4.77 8.10 -10.34
N PRO A 59 5.15 9.35 -10.68
CA PRO A 59 5.24 10.43 -9.69
C PRO A 59 3.91 10.67 -8.97
N THR A 60 3.94 10.79 -7.64
CA THR A 60 2.73 10.94 -6.79
C THR A 60 2.61 12.32 -6.11
N ASP A 61 3.40 13.29 -6.57
CA ASP A 61 3.41 14.67 -6.08
C ASP A 61 2.10 15.42 -6.41
N SER A 62 1.45 15.03 -7.50
CA SER A 62 0.15 15.55 -7.90
C SER A 62 -0.97 14.59 -7.53
N GLU A 63 -2.19 15.12 -7.39
CA GLU A 63 -3.38 14.29 -7.17
C GLU A 63 -3.62 13.31 -8.34
N GLU A 64 -3.40 13.77 -9.57
CA GLU A 64 -3.54 12.92 -10.76
C GLU A 64 -2.53 11.77 -10.75
N GLY A 65 -1.26 12.07 -10.46
CA GLY A 65 -0.21 11.05 -10.36
C GLY A 65 -0.47 10.04 -9.24
N LEU A 66 -0.97 10.50 -8.09
CA LEU A 66 -1.41 9.62 -7.00
C LEU A 66 -2.52 8.66 -7.45
N LYS A 67 -3.55 9.17 -8.14
CA LYS A 67 -4.65 8.35 -8.66
C LYS A 67 -4.17 7.34 -9.69
N GLN A 68 -3.26 7.73 -10.58
CA GLN A 68 -2.65 6.82 -11.56
C GLN A 68 -1.84 5.70 -10.90
N ALA A 69 -1.05 6.01 -9.87
CA ALA A 69 -0.32 5.01 -9.09
C ALA A 69 -1.28 4.01 -8.40
N VAL A 70 -2.37 4.51 -7.82
CA VAL A 70 -3.39 3.66 -7.18
C VAL A 70 -4.13 2.77 -8.19
N GLN A 71 -4.47 3.32 -9.35
CA GLN A 71 -5.07 2.55 -10.43
C GLN A 71 -4.12 1.45 -10.93
N ALA A 72 -2.83 1.73 -11.07
CA ALA A 72 -1.84 0.74 -11.46
C ALA A 72 -1.78 -0.44 -10.45
N MET A 73 -1.71 -0.14 -9.14
CA MET A 73 -1.71 -1.18 -8.11
C MET A 73 -3.00 -2.02 -8.08
N THR A 74 -4.15 -1.38 -8.31
CA THR A 74 -5.44 -2.07 -8.42
C THR A 74 -5.46 -2.98 -9.67
N ALA A 75 -4.92 -2.50 -10.80
CA ALA A 75 -4.80 -3.27 -12.03
C ALA A 75 -3.85 -4.48 -11.89
N TRP A 76 -2.90 -4.45 -10.96
CA TRP A 76 -2.05 -5.60 -10.62
C TRP A 76 -2.76 -6.64 -9.73
N GLY A 77 -4.00 -6.39 -9.32
CA GLY A 77 -4.83 -7.36 -8.61
C GLY A 77 -4.97 -7.10 -7.10
N VAL A 78 -4.46 -5.97 -6.58
CA VAL A 78 -4.69 -5.60 -5.18
C VAL A 78 -6.15 -5.17 -5.00
N ARG A 79 -6.85 -5.74 -4.01
CA ARG A 79 -8.28 -5.45 -3.78
C ARG A 79 -8.54 -4.06 -3.18
N ARG A 80 -7.66 -3.61 -2.28
CA ARG A 80 -7.75 -2.31 -1.60
C ARG A 80 -6.39 -1.63 -1.57
N VAL A 81 -6.35 -0.34 -1.86
CA VAL A 81 -5.12 0.45 -1.79
C VAL A 81 -5.37 1.63 -0.86
N ILE A 82 -4.51 1.79 0.13
CA ILE A 82 -4.51 2.96 1.02
C ILE A 82 -3.16 3.65 0.88
N VAL A 83 -3.14 4.88 0.37
CA VAL A 83 -1.90 5.67 0.33
C VAL A 83 -1.89 6.65 1.48
N THR A 84 -0.91 6.55 2.37
CA THR A 84 -0.75 7.52 3.46
C THR A 84 -0.11 8.81 2.94
N LEU A 85 -0.68 9.95 3.34
CA LEU A 85 -0.34 11.30 2.87
C LEU A 85 0.19 12.18 4.04
N GLY A 86 0.70 11.53 5.09
CA GLY A 86 1.17 12.20 6.30
C GLY A 86 0.06 12.98 7.00
N SER A 87 0.29 14.27 7.27
CA SER A 87 -0.67 15.14 7.95
C SER A 87 -1.95 15.42 7.14
N GLN A 88 -1.97 15.05 5.85
CA GLN A 88 -3.16 15.16 5.00
C GLN A 88 -4.10 13.96 5.16
N GLY A 89 -3.70 12.93 5.92
CA GLY A 89 -4.48 11.70 6.10
C GLY A 89 -4.12 10.63 5.08
N SER A 90 -5.12 10.03 4.43
CA SER A 90 -4.91 8.95 3.47
C SER A 90 -5.89 9.02 2.31
N PHE A 91 -5.45 8.54 1.14
CA PHE A 91 -6.32 8.25 0.00
C PHE A 91 -6.62 6.76 -0.05
N VAL A 92 -7.90 6.39 -0.18
CA VAL A 92 -8.37 5.00 -0.18
C VAL A 92 -9.03 4.68 -1.51
N GLN A 93 -8.70 3.51 -2.06
CA GLN A 93 -9.40 2.87 -3.17
C GLN A 93 -9.92 1.50 -2.71
N GLU A 94 -11.23 1.30 -2.81
CA GLU A 94 -11.91 0.03 -2.53
C GLU A 94 -12.91 -0.27 -3.65
N GLY A 95 -12.60 -1.27 -4.49
CA GLY A 95 -13.43 -1.56 -5.65
C GLY A 95 -13.54 -0.36 -6.59
N ALA A 96 -14.76 0.09 -6.88
CA ALA A 96 -15.02 1.26 -7.72
C ALA A 96 -14.95 2.60 -6.96
N ASP A 97 -14.96 2.55 -5.62
CA ASP A 97 -15.02 3.74 -4.79
C ASP A 97 -13.62 4.25 -4.45
N SER A 98 -13.47 5.57 -4.42
CA SER A 98 -12.26 6.23 -3.94
C SER A 98 -12.59 7.48 -3.13
N TYR A 99 -11.86 7.69 -2.03
CA TYR A 99 -12.11 8.80 -1.11
C TYR A 99 -10.88 9.15 -0.28
N TYR A 100 -10.87 10.38 0.25
CA TYR A 100 -9.88 10.83 1.23
C TYR A 100 -10.41 10.63 2.65
N VAL A 101 -9.51 10.26 3.55
CA VAL A 101 -9.75 10.21 4.99
C VAL A 101 -8.79 11.21 5.62
N GLU A 102 -9.32 12.20 6.35
CA GLU A 102 -8.50 13.22 7.01
C GLU A 102 -7.69 12.62 8.18
N ALA A 103 -6.47 13.11 8.38
CA ALA A 103 -5.71 12.77 9.58
C ALA A 103 -6.32 13.43 10.82
N TYR A 104 -6.40 12.69 11.92
CA TYR A 104 -6.63 13.31 13.22
C TYR A 104 -5.46 14.24 13.56
N LYS A 105 -5.75 15.53 13.78
CA LYS A 105 -4.76 16.49 14.26
C LYS A 105 -4.42 16.20 15.72
N VAL A 106 -3.43 15.36 15.95
CA VAL A 106 -2.78 15.20 17.25
C VAL A 106 -1.54 16.09 17.30
N GLN A 107 -1.28 16.77 18.43
CA GLN A 107 0.02 17.41 18.66
C GLN A 107 1.05 16.27 18.81
N PRO A 108 2.02 16.14 17.88
CA PRO A 108 3.01 15.07 17.99
C PRO A 108 3.96 15.41 19.14
N VAL A 109 3.95 14.57 20.17
CA VAL A 109 4.94 14.63 21.27
C VAL A 109 6.18 13.79 20.91
N ASP A 110 6.01 12.80 20.02
CA ASP A 110 7.07 11.96 19.45
C ASP A 110 6.59 11.38 18.09
N THR A 111 7.45 11.29 17.08
CA THR A 111 7.11 10.89 15.69
C THR A 111 7.60 9.49 15.30
N THR A 112 8.11 8.69 16.24
CA THR A 112 8.50 7.30 15.95
C THR A 112 7.28 6.36 15.87
N ALA A 113 7.25 5.48 14.85
CA ALA A 113 6.26 4.39 14.65
C ALA A 113 4.82 4.76 14.17
N ALA A 114 4.62 5.88 13.48
CA ALA A 114 3.30 6.25 12.91
C ALA A 114 2.98 5.63 11.52
N GLY A 115 3.76 4.64 11.08
CA GLY A 115 3.64 3.99 9.76
C GLY A 115 2.87 2.68 9.78
#